data_AF-A0A969QPQ6-F1
#
_entry.id   AF-A0A969QPQ6-F1
#
_cell.length_a   1.000
_cell.length_b   1.000
_cell.length_c   1.000
_cell.angle_alpha   90.00
_cell.angle_beta   90.00
_cell.angle_gamma   90.00
#
_symmetry.space_group_name_H-M   'P 1'
#
loop_
_entity.id
_entity.type
_entity.pdbx_description
1 polymer ?
#
loop_
_entity_poly.entity_id
_entity_poly.type
_entity_poly.pdbx_seq_one_letter_code
_entity_poly.pdbx_strand_id
1 'polypeptide(L)'
;MILQKQRSRRLFSNPTLIDSVAISSHAPLLNLNPVTVPGVQPPIAMSAIQGVDTGLNQVTLESRTGFVIGTQVSVMRGGYVILRTTLTGLPGSAQVVQLSSTYNAQIDDVLVYGQVNAPGTASVRFPYDPVDPQTITAIASMPTAALPNRKRFTIASVLTFTKTRAYIRTPLYQDVEEVIIYEIDATNNYLYGDSTSPLVTAGCTIAQPLNEQVIDPDNYFAGIVDPIPGVSISSENGKYFNGVVVENYNPQPVIVTPYAIPYL
;
A
#
# COMPACT_ATOMS: atom_id res chain seq x y z
N MET A 1 -38.29 -42.60 12.59
CA MET A 1 -36.99 -42.77 13.27
C MET A 1 -35.94 -42.03 12.45
N ILE A 2 -35.52 -40.86 12.93
CA ILE A 2 -34.45 -40.04 12.35
C ILE A 2 -33.15 -40.43 13.06
N LEU A 3 -32.07 -40.57 12.29
CA LEU A 3 -30.68 -40.33 12.70
C LEU A 3 -29.87 -40.16 11.39
N GLN A 4 -29.84 -38.94 10.85
CA GLN A 4 -28.70 -38.02 10.95
C GLN A 4 -27.33 -38.73 10.85
N LYS A 5 -26.73 -38.68 9.66
CA LYS A 5 -25.28 -38.51 9.53
C LYS A 5 -25.02 -37.12 8.98
N GLN A 6 -24.99 -36.15 9.89
CA GLN A 6 -24.27 -34.90 9.68
C GLN A 6 -22.81 -35.29 9.43
N ARG A 7 -22.35 -35.20 8.17
CA ARG A 7 -20.92 -35.02 7.93
C ARG A 7 -20.59 -33.62 8.37
N SER A 8 -19.97 -33.54 9.53
CA SER A 8 -19.47 -32.35 10.19
C SER A 8 -18.74 -31.48 9.17
N ARG A 9 -19.38 -30.37 8.80
CA ARG A 9 -18.66 -29.20 8.32
C ARG A 9 -17.60 -28.90 9.38
N ARG A 10 -16.31 -29.07 9.06
CA ARG A 10 -15.25 -28.34 9.76
C ARG A 10 -15.40 -26.87 9.34
N LEU A 11 -16.39 -26.22 9.94
CA LEU A 11 -16.50 -24.77 10.03
C LEU A 11 -15.41 -24.35 11.01
N PHE A 12 -14.44 -23.59 10.50
CA PHE A 12 -13.39 -22.90 11.26
C PHE A 12 -12.45 -23.82 12.04
N SER A 13 -11.27 -24.10 11.46
CA SER A 13 -10.09 -24.25 12.32
C SER A 13 -9.94 -22.91 13.04
N ASN A 14 -10.23 -22.88 14.35
CA ASN A 14 -9.94 -21.74 15.21
C ASN A 14 -8.55 -21.19 14.84
N PRO A 15 -8.42 -19.94 14.35
CA PRO A 15 -7.17 -19.24 14.61
C PRO A 15 -7.04 -19.28 16.13
N THR A 16 -5.93 -19.79 16.62
CA THR A 16 -5.63 -19.63 18.04
C THR A 16 -5.39 -18.14 18.21
N LEU A 17 -6.47 -17.40 18.51
CA LEU A 17 -6.36 -16.08 19.10
C LEU A 17 -5.51 -16.29 20.34
N ILE A 18 -4.38 -15.60 20.40
CA ILE A 18 -3.66 -15.48 21.66
C ILE A 18 -4.63 -14.72 22.55
N ASP A 19 -5.37 -15.49 23.34
CA ASP A 19 -6.20 -14.98 24.40
C ASP A 19 -5.30 -14.13 25.30
N SER A 20 -5.83 -12.98 25.69
CA SER A 20 -5.26 -11.93 26.55
C SER A 20 -4.60 -12.41 27.86
N VAL A 21 -4.53 -13.71 28.12
CA VAL A 21 -4.11 -14.36 29.37
C VAL A 21 -2.74 -15.04 29.27
N ALA A 22 -2.05 -14.97 28.12
CA ALA A 22 -0.66 -15.45 27.98
C ALA A 22 0.40 -14.33 27.92
N ILE A 23 0.07 -13.08 28.31
CA ILE A 23 1.05 -12.00 28.48
C ILE A 23 1.73 -12.16 29.86
N SER A 24 2.39 -13.30 30.07
CA SER A 24 3.26 -13.58 31.23
C SER A 24 4.70 -13.81 30.76
N SER A 25 5.13 -12.96 29.85
CA SER A 25 6.52 -12.67 29.48
C SER A 25 6.38 -11.61 28.41
N HIS A 26 7.15 -10.52 28.51
CA HIS A 26 7.12 -9.43 27.54
C HIS A 26 7.19 -10.03 26.14
N ALA A 27 6.11 -9.99 25.36
CA ALA A 27 6.15 -10.53 24.02
C ALA A 27 7.23 -9.73 23.26
N PRO A 28 8.23 -10.41 22.67
CA PRO A 28 9.43 -9.76 22.20
C PRO A 28 9.09 -8.82 21.05
N LEU A 29 9.83 -7.70 20.97
CA LEU A 29 9.88 -6.84 19.79
C LEU A 29 9.96 -7.70 18.52
N LEU A 30 8.98 -7.55 17.63
CA LEU A 30 8.98 -8.20 16.34
C LEU A 30 9.73 -7.31 15.36
N ASN A 31 11.00 -7.62 15.09
CA ASN A 31 11.74 -6.98 14.01
C ASN A 31 11.26 -7.58 12.68
N LEU A 32 10.75 -6.72 11.80
CA LEU A 32 10.36 -7.12 10.46
C LEU A 32 11.53 -6.92 9.50
N ASN A 33 11.49 -7.63 8.39
CA ASN A 33 12.53 -7.52 7.38
C ASN A 33 12.57 -6.10 6.82
N PRO A 34 13.78 -5.55 6.55
CA PRO A 34 13.89 -4.27 5.87
C PRO A 34 13.15 -4.29 4.53
N VAL A 35 12.43 -3.23 4.24
CA VAL A 35 11.65 -3.07 3.01
C VAL A 35 12.07 -1.81 2.29
N THR A 36 12.23 -1.90 0.97
CA THR A 36 12.32 -0.72 0.12
C THR A 36 10.90 -0.22 -0.12
N VAL A 37 10.63 1.05 0.14
CA VAL A 37 9.35 1.69 -0.17
C VAL A 37 9.56 2.57 -1.39
N PRO A 38 8.78 2.39 -2.48
CA PRO A 38 8.90 3.23 -3.66
C PRO A 38 8.81 4.72 -3.32
N GLY A 39 9.47 5.57 -4.11
CA GLY A 39 9.28 7.02 -4.01
C GLY A 39 7.92 7.42 -4.61
N VAL A 40 7.35 8.52 -4.13
CA VAL A 40 6.25 9.17 -4.83
C VAL A 40 6.82 10.00 -5.97
N GLN A 41 6.35 9.82 -7.20
CA GLN A 41 6.79 10.74 -8.26
C GLN A 41 6.32 12.15 -7.88
N PRO A 42 7.25 13.13 -7.74
CA PRO A 42 6.86 14.48 -7.43
C PRO A 42 5.92 14.96 -8.53
N PRO A 43 4.81 15.61 -8.18
CA PRO A 43 3.91 16.11 -9.20
C PRO A 43 4.66 17.14 -10.04
N ILE A 44 4.45 17.11 -11.37
CA ILE A 44 5.21 17.93 -12.33
C ILE A 44 4.83 19.39 -12.10
N ALA A 45 5.68 20.14 -11.40
CA ALA A 45 5.41 21.53 -11.04
C ALA A 45 5.93 22.49 -12.09
N MET A 46 5.17 23.54 -12.39
CA MET A 46 5.69 24.73 -13.06
C MET A 46 4.92 25.99 -12.65
N SER A 47 5.07 26.47 -11.41
CA SER A 47 4.95 27.89 -11.01
C SER A 47 5.29 28.05 -9.51
N ALA A 48 6.33 28.82 -9.17
CA ALA A 48 6.63 29.20 -7.80
C ALA A 48 5.78 30.40 -7.35
N ILE A 49 5.44 30.45 -6.06
CA ILE A 49 4.75 31.58 -5.43
C ILE A 49 5.73 32.74 -5.26
N GLN A 50 5.43 33.86 -5.92
CA GLN A 50 6.21 35.10 -5.90
C GLN A 50 5.68 36.10 -4.86
N GLY A 51 4.44 35.91 -4.39
CA GLY A 51 3.81 36.80 -3.41
C GLY A 51 2.59 36.14 -2.76
N VAL A 52 2.33 36.50 -1.51
CA VAL A 52 1.18 36.02 -0.73
C VAL A 52 0.48 37.21 -0.09
N ASP A 53 -0.81 37.35 -0.35
CA ASP A 53 -1.71 38.29 0.32
C ASP A 53 -2.72 37.51 1.15
N THR A 54 -2.53 37.51 2.47
CA THR A 54 -3.42 36.84 3.42
C THR A 54 -4.72 37.59 3.65
N GLY A 55 -4.77 38.89 3.37
CA GLY A 55 -5.98 39.70 3.52
C GLY A 55 -6.98 39.43 2.40
N LEU A 56 -6.49 39.13 1.20
CA LEU A 56 -7.29 38.86 0.00
C LEU A 56 -7.33 37.38 -0.41
N ASN A 57 -6.72 36.48 0.36
CA ASN A 57 -6.52 35.07 -0.01
C ASN A 57 -5.95 34.91 -1.43
N GLN A 58 -4.94 35.72 -1.76
CA GLN A 58 -4.38 35.79 -3.10
C GLN A 58 -2.90 35.39 -3.12
N VAL A 59 -2.46 34.76 -4.20
CA VAL A 59 -1.04 34.51 -4.45
C VAL A 59 -0.64 35.01 -5.83
N THR A 60 0.58 35.53 -5.94
CA THR A 60 1.17 35.91 -7.21
C THR A 60 2.02 34.76 -7.72
N LEU A 61 1.77 34.35 -8.97
CA LEU A 61 2.46 33.24 -9.62
C LEU A 61 2.92 33.67 -11.00
N GLU A 62 4.09 33.18 -11.43
CA GLU A 62 4.54 33.36 -12.80
C GLU A 62 4.24 32.10 -13.63
N SER A 63 3.24 32.17 -14.52
CA SER A 63 2.97 31.12 -15.51
C SER A 63 3.10 31.65 -16.93
N ARG A 64 3.92 30.99 -17.74
CA ARG A 64 4.06 31.29 -19.17
C ARG A 64 2.87 30.82 -20.01
N THR A 65 2.08 29.88 -19.48
CA THR A 65 0.97 29.23 -20.20
C THR A 65 -0.40 29.63 -19.64
N GLY A 66 -0.45 30.47 -18.60
CA GLY A 66 -1.67 30.83 -17.88
C GLY A 66 -2.13 29.78 -16.86
N PHE A 67 -3.27 30.04 -16.25
CA PHE A 67 -3.91 29.20 -15.23
C PHE A 67 -5.34 28.83 -15.67
N VAL A 68 -5.79 27.62 -15.32
CA VAL A 68 -7.19 27.21 -15.53
C VAL A 68 -7.96 27.38 -14.22
N ILE A 69 -8.90 28.33 -14.19
CA ILE A 69 -9.75 28.60 -13.03
C ILE A 69 -10.66 27.39 -12.75
N GLY A 70 -10.91 27.09 -11.47
CA GLY A 70 -11.69 25.93 -11.04
C GLY A 70 -10.87 24.63 -10.91
N THR A 71 -9.58 24.68 -11.22
CA THR A 71 -8.68 23.53 -11.09
C THR A 71 -8.25 23.34 -9.63
N GLN A 72 -8.31 22.11 -9.14
CA GLN A 72 -7.70 21.76 -7.85
C GLN A 72 -6.17 21.69 -7.99
N VAL A 73 -5.50 22.30 -7.03
CA VAL A 73 -4.04 22.40 -6.98
C VAL A 73 -3.55 22.14 -5.56
N SER A 74 -2.29 21.74 -5.45
CA SER A 74 -1.62 21.58 -4.17
C SER A 74 -0.49 22.59 -4.05
N VAL A 75 -0.37 23.22 -2.87
CA VAL A 75 0.77 24.07 -2.52
C VAL A 75 1.78 23.21 -1.77
N MET A 76 3.01 23.15 -2.27
CA MET A 76 4.08 22.33 -1.73
C MET A 76 5.24 23.18 -1.23
N ARG A 77 5.82 22.79 -0.09
CA ARG A 77 7.08 23.34 0.41
C ARG A 77 8.11 22.23 0.45
N GLY A 78 9.11 22.31 -0.43
CA GLY A 78 10.00 21.18 -0.69
C GLY A 78 9.20 19.96 -1.17
N GLY A 79 9.24 18.86 -0.42
CA GLY A 79 8.52 17.61 -0.73
C GLY A 79 7.15 17.44 -0.07
N TYR A 80 6.71 18.39 0.77
CA TYR A 80 5.50 18.23 1.59
C TYR A 80 4.36 19.11 1.08
N VAL A 81 3.13 18.59 1.17
CA VAL A 81 1.92 19.35 0.85
C VAL A 81 1.54 20.21 2.05
N ILE A 82 1.45 21.51 1.83
CA ILE A 82 1.07 22.50 2.85
C ILE A 82 -0.43 22.77 2.80
N LEU A 83 -1.00 22.81 1.60
CA LEU A 83 -2.41 23.11 1.38
C LEU A 83 -2.93 22.45 0.10
N ARG A 84 -4.18 22.00 0.14
CA ARG A 84 -4.98 21.64 -1.06
C ARG A 84 -6.05 22.70 -1.25
N THR A 85 -6.14 23.25 -2.45
CA THR A 85 -7.03 24.39 -2.74
C THR A 85 -7.49 24.35 -4.19
N THR A 86 -8.44 25.20 -4.53
CA THR A 86 -8.89 25.44 -5.90
C THR A 86 -8.40 26.80 -6.35
N LEU A 87 -7.94 26.89 -7.60
CA LEU A 87 -7.64 28.16 -8.26
C LEU A 87 -8.95 28.92 -8.52
N THR A 88 -9.04 30.13 -7.98
CA THR A 88 -10.15 31.07 -8.18
C THR A 88 -9.63 32.35 -8.84
N GLY A 89 -10.52 33.14 -9.45
CA GLY A 89 -10.16 34.41 -10.08
C GLY A 89 -10.86 34.66 -11.41
N LEU A 90 -10.49 35.78 -12.05
CA LEU A 90 -11.00 36.16 -13.36
C LEU A 90 -10.31 35.35 -14.46
N PRO A 91 -11.08 34.71 -15.38
CA PRO A 91 -10.51 34.02 -16.54
C PRO A 91 -9.62 34.99 -17.35
N GLY A 92 -8.39 34.56 -17.68
CA GLY A 92 -7.47 35.33 -18.53
C GLY A 92 -6.44 36.20 -17.80
N SER A 93 -6.44 36.26 -16.47
CA SER A 93 -5.33 36.82 -15.69
C SER A 93 -4.13 35.85 -15.69
N ALA A 94 -3.08 36.16 -16.45
CA ALA A 94 -1.93 35.27 -16.63
C ALA A 94 -0.92 35.29 -15.47
N GLN A 95 -1.02 36.25 -14.52
CA GLN A 95 0.06 36.53 -13.55
C GLN A 95 -0.39 36.55 -12.09
N VAL A 96 -1.70 36.60 -11.83
CA VAL A 96 -2.21 36.64 -10.45
C VAL A 96 -3.46 35.76 -10.35
N VAL A 97 -3.43 34.81 -9.42
CA VAL A 97 -4.55 33.92 -9.12
C VAL A 97 -4.94 34.03 -7.66
N GLN A 98 -6.21 33.80 -7.39
CA GLN A 98 -6.70 33.68 -6.02
C GLN A 98 -6.73 32.21 -5.62
N LEU A 99 -6.46 31.95 -4.36
CA LEU A 99 -6.67 30.63 -3.77
C LEU A 99 -7.92 30.72 -2.89
N SER A 100 -8.70 29.64 -2.80
CA SER A 100 -9.79 29.58 -1.82
C SER A 100 -9.32 29.74 -0.36
N SER A 101 -8.03 29.49 -0.10
CA SER A 101 -7.33 29.76 1.15
C SER A 101 -5.85 30.01 0.87
N THR A 102 -5.22 30.94 1.58
CA THR A 102 -3.75 31.11 1.61
C THR A 102 -3.13 30.69 2.94
N TYR A 103 -3.90 30.03 3.80
CA TYR A 103 -3.44 29.61 5.11
C TYR A 103 -2.17 28.75 4.97
N ASN A 104 -1.07 29.25 5.55
CA ASN A 104 0.30 28.70 5.55
C ASN A 104 1.10 28.76 4.24
N ALA A 105 0.56 29.32 3.15
CA ALA A 105 1.32 29.54 1.93
C ALA A 105 2.40 30.63 2.14
N GLN A 106 3.58 30.43 1.58
CA GLN A 106 4.71 31.36 1.64
C GLN A 106 5.29 31.62 0.25
N ILE A 107 6.08 32.68 0.14
CA ILE A 107 6.94 32.91 -1.03
C ILE A 107 7.86 31.68 -1.20
N ASP A 108 8.14 31.31 -2.45
CA ASP A 108 8.90 30.13 -2.88
C ASP A 108 8.22 28.77 -2.68
N ASP A 109 7.03 28.72 -2.05
CA ASP A 109 6.19 27.53 -2.15
C ASP A 109 5.79 27.28 -3.61
N VAL A 110 5.62 26.01 -3.96
CA VAL A 110 5.39 25.59 -5.34
C VAL A 110 3.94 25.19 -5.51
N LEU A 111 3.27 25.78 -6.50
CA LEU A 111 1.91 25.39 -6.86
C LEU A 111 1.97 24.26 -7.90
N VAL A 112 1.31 23.15 -7.60
CA VAL A 112 1.34 21.96 -8.45
C VAL A 112 -0.04 21.60 -8.96
N TYR A 113 -0.08 21.33 -10.28
CA TYR A 113 -1.25 20.86 -11.00
C TYR A 113 -1.34 19.34 -10.97
N GLY A 114 -2.54 18.83 -10.72
CA GLY A 114 -2.80 17.40 -10.68
C GLY A 114 -2.98 16.86 -9.26
N GLN A 115 -3.40 15.61 -9.17
CA GLN A 115 -3.46 14.92 -7.89
C GLN A 115 -2.03 14.73 -7.37
N VAL A 116 -1.81 14.99 -6.07
CA VAL A 116 -0.65 14.46 -5.36
C VAL A 116 -0.68 12.96 -5.61
N ASN A 117 0.32 12.43 -6.31
CA ASN A 117 0.40 10.99 -6.54
C ASN A 117 0.28 10.29 -5.18
N ALA A 118 -0.49 9.20 -5.12
CA ALA A 118 -0.58 8.39 -3.92
C ALA A 118 0.84 8.08 -3.40
N PRO A 119 1.07 8.05 -2.07
CA PRO A 119 2.40 7.73 -1.55
C PRO A 119 2.89 6.42 -2.17
N GLY A 120 4.21 6.28 -2.28
CA GLY A 120 4.76 4.95 -2.56
C GLY A 120 4.41 4.05 -1.38
N THR A 121 3.80 2.90 -1.64
CA THR A 121 3.36 1.97 -0.59
C THR A 121 4.17 0.69 -0.66
N ALA A 122 4.51 0.15 0.51
CA ALA A 122 5.01 -1.20 0.66
C ALA A 122 4.36 -1.84 1.89
N SER A 123 3.85 -3.06 1.73
CA SER A 123 3.25 -3.83 2.81
C SER A 123 4.27 -4.87 3.31
N VAL A 124 4.39 -5.02 4.62
CA VAL A 124 5.27 -6.01 5.27
C VAL A 124 4.44 -6.87 6.20
N ARG A 125 4.35 -8.18 5.91
CA ARG A 125 3.65 -9.13 6.76
C ARG A 125 4.44 -9.47 8.02
N PHE A 126 3.71 -9.85 9.07
CA PHE A 126 4.34 -10.55 10.19
C PHE A 126 4.92 -11.89 9.72
N PRO A 127 6.02 -12.36 10.33
CA PRO A 127 6.67 -13.60 9.95
C PRO A 127 5.70 -14.80 9.92
N TYR A 128 5.80 -15.59 8.86
CA TYR A 128 5.12 -16.87 8.72
C TYR A 128 6.05 -17.87 8.02
N ASP A 129 5.76 -19.16 8.17
CA ASP A 129 6.49 -20.22 7.50
C ASP A 129 5.90 -20.48 6.10
N PRO A 130 6.61 -20.14 5.00
CA PRO A 130 6.14 -20.47 3.66
C PRO A 130 6.34 -21.97 3.39
N VAL A 131 5.35 -22.58 2.75
CA VAL A 131 5.45 -23.91 2.14
C VAL A 131 5.62 -23.72 0.65
N ASP A 132 6.56 -24.51 0.10
CA ASP A 132 6.80 -24.65 -1.33
C ASP A 132 6.81 -23.31 -2.08
N PRO A 133 7.74 -22.39 -1.77
CA PRO A 133 7.88 -21.16 -2.53
C PRO A 133 8.23 -21.49 -3.99
N GLN A 134 7.44 -21.01 -4.94
CA GLN A 134 7.62 -21.29 -6.36
C GLN A 134 7.72 -19.99 -7.17
N THR A 135 8.52 -19.98 -8.23
CA THR A 135 8.68 -18.80 -9.09
C THR A 135 7.58 -18.72 -10.14
N ILE A 136 6.97 -17.53 -10.26
CA ILE A 136 6.06 -17.16 -11.34
C ILE A 136 6.88 -16.84 -12.59
N THR A 137 6.66 -17.57 -13.68
CA THR A 137 7.38 -17.39 -14.95
C THR A 137 6.61 -16.54 -15.95
N ALA A 138 5.29 -16.52 -15.85
CA ALA A 138 4.43 -15.69 -16.68
C ALA A 138 3.11 -15.37 -15.97
N ILE A 139 2.50 -14.25 -16.36
CA ILE A 139 1.22 -13.79 -15.84
C ILE A 139 0.32 -13.42 -17.01
N ALA A 140 -0.92 -13.89 -17.00
CA ALA A 140 -1.92 -13.52 -18.00
C ALA A 140 -3.20 -13.02 -17.32
N SER A 141 -3.67 -11.84 -17.70
CA SER A 141 -4.97 -11.31 -17.25
C SER A 141 -6.10 -12.09 -17.91
N MET A 142 -7.01 -12.63 -17.11
CA MET A 142 -8.15 -13.44 -17.58
C MET A 142 -9.43 -13.06 -16.83
N PRO A 143 -9.87 -11.79 -16.94
CA PRO A 143 -11.05 -11.33 -16.23
C PRO A 143 -12.29 -12.08 -16.69
N THR A 144 -13.20 -12.32 -15.76
CA THR A 144 -14.56 -12.79 -16.05
C THR A 144 -15.57 -11.85 -15.43
N ALA A 145 -16.84 -11.90 -15.84
CA ALA A 145 -17.88 -11.05 -15.25
C ALA A 145 -18.01 -11.22 -13.72
N ALA A 146 -17.72 -12.42 -13.20
CA ALA A 146 -17.75 -12.70 -11.75
C ALA A 146 -16.43 -12.37 -11.04
N LEU A 147 -15.30 -12.34 -11.75
CA LEU A 147 -13.96 -12.14 -11.21
C LEU A 147 -13.18 -11.17 -12.12
N PRO A 148 -13.37 -9.85 -11.95
CA PRO A 148 -12.80 -8.84 -12.85
C PRO A 148 -11.27 -8.74 -12.76
N ASN A 149 -10.68 -9.25 -11.69
CA ASN A 149 -9.25 -9.17 -11.39
C ASN A 149 -8.54 -10.53 -11.48
N ARG A 150 -9.19 -11.53 -12.10
CA ARG A 150 -8.63 -12.87 -12.25
C ARG A 150 -7.37 -12.85 -13.14
N LYS A 151 -6.28 -13.43 -12.64
CA LYS A 151 -5.04 -13.67 -13.36
C LYS A 151 -4.70 -15.17 -13.39
N ARG A 152 -3.97 -15.57 -14.43
CA ARG A 152 -3.22 -16.84 -14.50
C ARG A 152 -1.79 -16.58 -14.05
N PHE A 153 -1.29 -17.39 -13.12
CA PHE A 153 0.12 -17.46 -12.79
C PHE A 153 0.68 -18.78 -13.32
N THR A 154 1.67 -18.72 -14.20
CA THR A 154 2.41 -19.89 -14.67
C THR A 154 3.60 -20.12 -13.76
N ILE A 155 3.79 -21.35 -13.30
CA ILE A 155 4.79 -21.71 -12.29
C ILE A 155 5.91 -22.53 -12.92
N ALA A 156 7.17 -22.25 -12.52
CA ALA A 156 8.37 -22.87 -13.08
C ALA A 156 8.51 -24.38 -12.77
N SER A 157 7.92 -24.81 -11.65
CA SER A 157 8.12 -26.13 -11.05
C SER A 157 6.81 -26.89 -10.89
N VAL A 158 6.91 -28.17 -10.51
CA VAL A 158 5.76 -29.01 -10.20
C VAL A 158 4.88 -28.34 -9.15
N LEU A 159 3.61 -28.16 -9.49
CA LEU A 159 2.66 -27.48 -8.64
C LEU A 159 2.21 -28.36 -7.46
N THR A 160 2.64 -28.02 -6.25
CA THR A 160 2.25 -28.73 -5.00
C THR A 160 1.20 -27.97 -4.20
N PHE A 161 0.66 -26.89 -4.77
CA PHE A 161 -0.32 -26.03 -4.12
C PHE A 161 -1.58 -26.82 -3.70
N THR A 162 -1.95 -26.75 -2.41
CA THR A 162 -3.20 -27.34 -1.89
C THR A 162 -4.15 -26.33 -1.22
N LYS A 163 -3.65 -25.17 -0.79
CA LYS A 163 -4.45 -24.11 -0.16
C LYS A 163 -5.05 -23.13 -1.18
N THR A 164 -6.18 -22.52 -0.81
CA THR A 164 -6.91 -21.49 -1.58
C THR A 164 -6.36 -20.08 -1.39
N ARG A 165 -5.25 -19.93 -0.67
CA ARG A 165 -4.62 -18.64 -0.38
C ARG A 165 -3.13 -18.76 -0.65
N ALA A 166 -2.58 -17.74 -1.30
CA ALA A 166 -1.18 -17.64 -1.65
C ALA A 166 -0.66 -16.24 -1.33
N TYR A 167 0.63 -16.15 -1.07
CA TYR A 167 1.33 -14.86 -0.94
C TYR A 167 2.34 -14.71 -2.06
N ILE A 168 2.34 -13.54 -2.69
CA ILE A 168 3.28 -13.20 -3.74
C ILE A 168 4.34 -12.24 -3.18
N ARG A 169 5.60 -12.61 -3.37
CA ARG A 169 6.79 -11.83 -3.02
C ARG A 169 7.51 -11.42 -4.30
N THR A 170 8.09 -10.24 -4.31
CA THR A 170 9.05 -9.86 -5.37
C THR A 170 10.48 -10.08 -4.85
N PRO A 171 11.51 -9.99 -5.72
CA PRO A 171 12.91 -10.00 -5.27
C PRO A 171 13.28 -8.84 -4.34
N LEU A 172 12.53 -7.73 -4.38
CA LEU A 172 12.83 -6.49 -3.66
C LEU A 172 11.89 -6.23 -2.48
N TYR A 173 10.68 -6.78 -2.53
CA TYR A 173 9.58 -6.52 -1.61
C TYR A 173 8.99 -7.84 -1.13
N GLN A 174 8.87 -8.00 0.18
CA GLN A 174 8.18 -9.16 0.76
C GLN A 174 6.66 -8.99 0.69
N ASP A 175 5.97 -10.10 0.44
CA ASP A 175 4.51 -10.29 0.56
C ASP A 175 3.65 -9.13 0.00
N VAL A 176 3.96 -8.76 -1.24
CA VAL A 176 3.38 -7.67 -2.05
C VAL A 176 1.88 -7.80 -2.26
N GLU A 177 1.37 -9.02 -2.31
CA GLU A 177 -0.05 -9.27 -2.48
C GLU A 177 -0.44 -10.62 -1.86
N GLU A 178 -1.61 -10.66 -1.23
CA GLU A 178 -2.32 -11.91 -0.96
C GLU A 178 -3.30 -12.19 -2.09
N VAL A 179 -3.22 -13.41 -2.59
CA VAL A 179 -4.01 -13.87 -3.72
C VAL A 179 -4.92 -15.00 -3.25
N ILE A 180 -6.21 -14.86 -3.51
CA ILE A 180 -7.16 -15.96 -3.40
C ILE A 180 -7.01 -16.83 -4.65
N ILE A 181 -6.69 -18.11 -4.44
CA ILE A 181 -6.56 -19.11 -5.49
C ILE A 181 -7.94 -19.75 -5.71
N TYR A 182 -8.47 -19.51 -6.90
CA TYR A 182 -9.79 -19.98 -7.34
C TYR A 182 -9.72 -21.38 -7.97
N GLU A 183 -8.63 -21.67 -8.68
CA GLU A 183 -8.46 -22.89 -9.44
C GLU A 183 -6.99 -23.26 -9.55
N ILE A 184 -6.72 -24.57 -9.55
CA ILE A 184 -5.39 -25.16 -9.60
C ILE A 184 -5.37 -26.14 -10.77
N ASP A 185 -4.53 -25.88 -11.77
CA ASP A 185 -4.27 -26.79 -12.88
C ASP A 185 -2.83 -27.30 -12.79
N ALA A 186 -2.65 -28.41 -12.09
CA ALA A 186 -1.35 -29.05 -11.92
C ALA A 186 -0.80 -29.68 -13.21
N THR A 187 -1.65 -29.93 -14.22
CA THR A 187 -1.19 -30.52 -15.50
C THR A 187 -0.39 -29.51 -16.30
N ASN A 188 -0.83 -28.25 -16.29
CA ASN A 188 -0.17 -27.16 -17.00
C ASN A 188 0.65 -26.23 -16.07
N ASN A 189 0.76 -26.57 -14.78
CA ASN A 189 1.38 -25.75 -13.74
C ASN A 189 0.82 -24.32 -13.67
N TYR A 190 -0.51 -24.20 -13.70
CA TYR A 190 -1.20 -22.92 -13.57
C TYR A 190 -1.91 -22.78 -12.23
N LEU A 191 -1.78 -21.59 -11.66
CA LEU A 191 -2.63 -21.10 -10.58
C LEU A 191 -3.52 -19.99 -11.13
N TYR A 192 -4.80 -20.03 -10.78
CA TYR A 192 -5.74 -18.98 -11.11
C TYR A 192 -6.10 -18.26 -9.83
N GLY A 193 -5.83 -16.97 -9.76
CA GLY A 193 -6.11 -16.20 -8.56
C GLY A 193 -6.45 -14.74 -8.83
N ASP A 194 -6.84 -14.05 -7.78
CA ASP A 194 -7.14 -12.62 -7.82
C ASP A 194 -5.87 -11.79 -7.65
N SER A 195 -5.63 -10.82 -8.53
CA SER A 195 -4.54 -9.87 -8.31
C SER A 195 -4.86 -8.53 -8.95
N THR A 196 -4.73 -7.48 -8.15
CA THR A 196 -4.88 -6.07 -8.54
C THR A 196 -3.54 -5.35 -8.54
N SER A 197 -2.53 -5.90 -7.86
CA SER A 197 -1.25 -5.23 -7.72
C SER A 197 -0.48 -5.18 -9.05
N PRO A 198 0.03 -4.00 -9.45
CA PRO A 198 0.91 -3.86 -10.62
C PRO A 198 2.33 -4.37 -10.34
N LEU A 199 2.69 -4.59 -9.07
CA LEU A 199 4.02 -5.07 -8.67
C LEU A 199 4.17 -6.59 -8.89
N VAL A 200 3.06 -7.31 -9.02
CA VAL A 200 3.04 -8.74 -9.28
C VAL A 200 3.40 -9.01 -10.74
N THR A 201 4.63 -9.49 -10.95
CA THR A 201 5.28 -9.66 -12.26
C THR A 201 5.99 -11.01 -12.36
N ALA A 202 6.44 -11.39 -13.56
CA ALA A 202 7.30 -12.57 -13.72
C ALA A 202 8.61 -12.42 -12.92
N GLY A 203 9.08 -13.50 -12.31
CA GLY A 203 10.19 -13.51 -11.36
C GLY A 203 9.76 -13.34 -9.89
N CYS A 204 8.50 -12.98 -9.64
CA CYS A 204 7.94 -13.04 -8.28
C CYS A 204 7.86 -14.48 -7.78
N THR A 205 7.95 -14.66 -6.47
CA THR A 205 7.74 -15.95 -5.80
C THR A 205 6.32 -16.00 -5.25
N ILE A 206 5.61 -17.11 -5.45
CA ILE A 206 4.31 -17.39 -4.85
C ILE A 206 4.45 -18.56 -3.88
N ALA A 207 3.93 -18.42 -2.66
CA ALA A 207 4.06 -19.43 -1.61
C ALA A 207 2.76 -19.64 -0.86
N GLN A 208 2.59 -20.83 -0.28
CA GLN A 208 1.45 -21.12 0.61
C GLN A 208 1.83 -20.81 2.06
N PRO A 209 0.95 -20.23 2.88
CA PRO A 209 1.17 -20.19 4.32
C PRO A 209 1.11 -21.61 4.91
N LEU A 210 2.09 -22.06 5.71
CA LEU A 210 1.96 -23.30 6.52
C LEU A 210 1.12 -23.02 7.77
N ASN A 211 1.66 -22.14 8.61
CA ASN A 211 1.12 -21.60 9.86
C ASN A 211 1.37 -20.09 9.84
N GLU A 212 0.33 -19.32 10.08
CA GLU A 212 0.42 -17.86 10.21
C GLU A 212 0.06 -17.55 11.65
N GLN A 213 0.98 -16.93 12.39
CA GLN A 213 0.58 -16.26 13.63
C GLN A 213 -0.25 -15.06 13.22
N VAL A 214 -1.57 -15.17 13.36
CA VAL A 214 -2.48 -14.04 13.17
C VAL A 214 -2.32 -13.15 14.39
N ILE A 215 -1.74 -11.98 14.17
CA ILE A 215 -1.62 -10.93 15.15
C ILE A 215 -2.81 -10.00 14.94
N ASP A 216 -3.59 -9.79 16.00
CA ASP A 216 -4.63 -8.78 15.96
C ASP A 216 -3.95 -7.40 15.86
N PRO A 217 -4.13 -6.67 14.74
CA PRO A 217 -3.45 -5.40 14.53
C PRO A 217 -3.86 -4.34 15.57
N ASP A 218 -5.02 -4.48 16.21
CA ASP A 218 -5.47 -3.59 17.28
C ASP A 218 -4.71 -3.83 18.60
N ASN A 219 -3.99 -4.96 18.72
CA ASN A 219 -3.21 -5.32 19.91
C ASN A 219 -1.73 -4.94 19.81
N TYR A 220 -1.29 -4.27 18.73
CA TYR A 220 0.12 -3.96 18.49
C TYR A 220 0.33 -2.52 18.00
N PHE A 221 1.44 -1.91 18.43
CA PHE A 221 2.00 -0.69 17.88
C PHE A 221 3.04 -1.02 16.81
N ALA A 222 2.93 -0.39 15.65
CA ALA A 222 3.91 -0.48 14.57
C ALA A 222 4.83 0.75 14.57
N GLY A 223 6.13 0.55 14.38
CA GLY A 223 7.11 1.63 14.31
C GLY A 223 8.23 1.37 13.31
N ILE A 224 9.09 2.36 13.14
CA ILE A 224 10.30 2.27 12.29
C ILE A 224 11.51 2.46 13.21
N VAL A 225 12.50 1.57 13.12
CA VAL A 225 13.70 1.59 13.98
C VAL A 225 14.42 2.94 13.89
N ASP A 226 14.64 3.41 12.66
CA ASP A 226 15.24 4.73 12.37
C ASP A 226 14.22 5.59 11.61
N PRO A 227 13.53 6.53 12.29
CA PRO A 227 12.51 7.36 11.64
C PRO A 227 13.09 8.19 10.50
N ILE A 228 12.47 8.10 9.32
CA ILE A 228 12.82 8.90 8.14
C ILE A 228 11.73 9.94 7.93
N PRO A 229 12.06 11.24 7.81
CA PRO A 229 11.07 12.27 7.48
C PRO A 229 10.29 11.94 6.21
N GLY A 230 8.97 12.13 6.23
CA GLY A 230 8.10 11.82 5.10
C GLY A 230 7.82 10.32 4.90
N VAL A 231 8.14 9.47 5.88
CA VAL A 231 7.74 8.07 5.89
C VAL A 231 6.79 7.82 7.06
N SER A 232 5.64 7.22 6.79
CA SER A 232 4.67 6.77 7.80
C SER A 232 4.54 5.27 7.79
N ILE A 233 4.17 4.73 8.95
CA ILE A 233 3.83 3.32 9.11
C ILE A 233 2.47 3.23 9.80
N SER A 234 1.64 2.30 9.36
CA SER A 234 0.36 1.99 9.97
C SER A 234 0.16 0.48 10.00
N SER A 235 -0.60 0.00 10.99
CA SER A 235 -1.22 -1.32 10.87
C SER A 235 -2.34 -1.22 9.83
N GLU A 236 -2.37 -2.15 8.87
CA GLU A 236 -3.46 -2.19 7.92
C GLU A 236 -4.63 -2.96 8.52
N ASN A 237 -5.68 -2.23 8.91
CA ASN A 237 -6.92 -2.84 9.37
C ASN A 237 -7.75 -3.32 8.17
N GLY A 238 -7.46 -4.53 7.71
CA GLY A 238 -8.19 -5.23 6.65
C GLY A 238 -8.45 -6.68 7.04
N LYS A 239 -9.57 -7.25 6.59
CA LYS A 239 -10.04 -8.59 6.99
C LYS A 239 -9.07 -9.76 6.69
N TYR A 240 -7.97 -9.50 5.96
CA TYR A 240 -7.02 -10.52 5.48
C TYR A 240 -5.53 -10.13 5.55
N PHE A 241 -5.17 -8.90 5.92
CA PHE A 241 -3.75 -8.51 6.00
C PHE A 241 -3.23 -8.57 7.44
N ASN A 242 -2.17 -9.35 7.65
CA ASN A 242 -1.54 -9.57 8.94
C ASN A 242 -0.12 -8.97 8.91
N GLY A 243 -0.01 -7.67 9.15
CA GLY A 243 1.25 -6.95 9.03
C GLY A 243 1.13 -5.43 9.17
N VAL A 244 2.10 -4.73 8.61
CA VAL A 244 2.19 -3.26 8.56
C VAL A 244 2.25 -2.74 7.12
N VAL A 245 1.74 -1.54 6.90
CA VAL A 245 1.91 -0.78 5.66
C VAL A 245 2.85 0.38 5.94
N VAL A 246 3.83 0.54 5.06
CA VAL A 246 4.73 1.69 5.05
C VAL A 246 4.42 2.55 3.84
N GLU A 247 4.23 3.84 4.08
CA GLU A 247 3.99 4.84 3.06
C GLU A 247 5.18 5.80 3.00
N ASN A 248 5.66 6.09 1.79
CA ASN A 248 6.76 7.00 1.54
C ASN A 248 6.27 8.18 0.68
N TYR A 249 6.35 9.37 1.27
CA TYR A 249 6.05 10.64 0.63
C TYR A 249 7.30 11.31 0.04
N ASN A 250 8.47 10.69 0.15
CA ASN A 250 9.70 11.20 -0.45
C ASN A 250 9.75 10.90 -1.97
N PRO A 251 10.41 11.76 -2.76
CA PRO A 251 10.54 11.56 -4.20
C PRO A 251 11.45 10.38 -4.57
N GLN A 252 12.29 9.94 -3.64
CA GLN A 252 13.21 8.82 -3.82
C GLN A 252 12.72 7.61 -3.03
N PRO A 253 12.99 6.39 -3.52
CA PRO A 253 12.79 5.19 -2.71
C PRO A 253 13.60 5.26 -1.41
N VAL A 254 13.04 4.71 -0.35
CA VAL A 254 13.67 4.65 0.98
C VAL A 254 13.72 3.21 1.46
N ILE A 255 14.74 2.87 2.24
CA ILE A 255 14.82 1.57 2.92
C ILE A 255 14.48 1.82 4.37
N VAL A 256 13.48 1.10 4.89
CA VAL A 256 13.13 1.15 6.31
C VAL A 256 13.14 -0.24 6.94
N THR A 257 13.37 -0.28 8.25
CA THR A 257 13.23 -1.49 9.05
C THR A 257 12.04 -1.31 9.99
N PRO A 258 10.86 -1.86 9.65
CA PRO A 258 9.70 -1.76 10.50
C PRO A 258 9.78 -2.74 11.67
N TYR A 259 9.09 -2.42 12.77
CA TYR A 259 8.92 -3.29 13.92
C TYR A 259 7.49 -3.25 14.43
N ALA A 260 7.10 -4.27 15.20
CA ALA A 260 5.86 -4.26 15.96
C ALA A 260 6.10 -4.67 17.42
N ILE A 261 5.36 -4.03 18.33
CA ILE A 261 5.33 -4.35 19.76
C ILE A 261 3.87 -4.49 20.22
N PRO A 262 3.54 -5.44 21.10
CA PRO A 262 2.18 -5.54 21.64
C PRO A 262 1.85 -4.37 22.58
N TYR A 263 0.58 -3.97 22.63
CA TYR A 263 0.06 -3.10 23.69
C TYR A 263 0.13 -3.84 25.03
N LEU A 264 0.68 -3.16 26.05
CA LEU A 264 0.70 -3.62 27.44
C LEU A 264 -0.62 -3.32 28.15
#